data_AF-A0DZ11-F1
#
_entry.id   AF-A0DZ11-F1
#
_cell.length_a   1.000
_cell.length_b   1.000
_cell.length_c   1.000
_cell.angle_alpha   90.00
_cell.angle_beta   90.00
_cell.angle_gamma   90.00
#
_symmetry.space_group_name_H-M   'P 1'
#
loop_
_entity.id
_entity.type
_entity.pdbx_description
1 polymer ?
#
loop_
_entity_poly.entity_id
_entity_poly.type
_entity_poly.pdbx_seq_one_letter_code
_entity_poly.pdbx_strand_id
1 'polypeptide(L)'
;MQKTFAMDVRNIGGLRATADHLYKHQIAVQNAKPSINIKPPKPPVDQKQRQESKNNPDDDFNNVLKTFKAVVQTKKIIDNNQPFMKKRTPNNKNKKEKFEQYEHEMNIKAQKRRIGSAGSMQERKKNQFDPVAHPPVFFRREGQNLSNCRLDNLMQYISKEQQQSGEKINLSSSIKRWQRSKSSSKKPKIKIQQFAEEPDKTDREFVYDLPKLKGQEKKDYYELKKELIMIIFKYRIYKSEDLEALFGRLLIHNPSLHMVWIEDIFNEIREEFLDFE
;
A
#
# COMPACT_ATOMS: atom_id res chain seq x y z
N MET A 1 0.09 37.06 37.87
CA MET A 1 0.96 36.88 36.67
C MET A 1 0.06 36.55 35.49
N GLN A 2 -0.09 37.46 34.54
CA GLN A 2 -0.90 37.25 33.33
C GLN A 2 -0.14 36.33 32.38
N LYS A 3 -0.77 35.23 31.96
CA LYS A 3 -0.21 34.31 30.95
C LYS A 3 -0.35 34.99 29.58
N THR A 4 0.76 35.45 29.00
CA THR A 4 0.79 35.92 27.62
C THR A 4 0.64 34.73 26.69
N PHE A 5 -0.37 34.76 25.82
CA PHE A 5 -0.59 33.73 24.80
C PHE A 5 0.57 33.78 23.79
N ALA A 6 1.44 32.76 23.81
CA ALA A 6 2.50 32.61 22.82
C ALA A 6 1.87 32.07 21.53
N MET A 7 1.67 32.96 20.55
CA MET A 7 1.07 32.59 19.28
C MET A 7 2.03 31.68 18.51
N ASP A 8 1.62 30.43 18.19
CA ASP A 8 2.42 29.55 17.36
C ASP A 8 2.45 30.10 15.93
N VAL A 9 3.63 30.53 15.49
CA VAL A 9 3.87 31.15 14.18
C VAL A 9 3.46 30.20 13.03
N ARG A 10 3.38 28.89 13.29
CA ARG A 10 2.87 27.88 12.34
C ARG A 10 1.39 28.04 12.01
N ASN A 11 0.59 28.62 12.91
CA ASN A 11 -0.85 28.79 12.71
C ASN A 11 -1.23 30.10 12.00
N ILE A 12 -0.27 31.01 11.76
CA ILE A 12 -0.55 32.33 11.17
C ILE A 12 -0.57 32.28 9.62
N GLY A 13 -0.26 31.12 9.02
CA GLY A 13 -0.60 30.83 7.62
C GLY A 13 -0.03 31.81 6.58
N GLY A 14 1.07 32.51 6.88
CA GLY A 14 1.66 33.50 6.00
C GLY A 14 2.69 32.91 5.03
N LEU A 15 2.72 33.44 3.80
CA LEU A 15 3.69 33.08 2.74
C LEU A 15 5.16 33.11 3.23
N ARG A 16 5.47 34.04 4.14
CA ARG A 16 6.81 34.17 4.74
C ARG A 16 7.14 33.01 5.67
N ALA A 17 6.18 32.56 6.49
CA ALA A 17 6.39 31.45 7.41
C ALA A 17 6.55 30.11 6.66
N THR A 18 5.82 29.93 5.56
CA THR A 18 5.98 28.76 4.69
C THR A 18 7.31 28.78 3.95
N ALA A 19 7.73 29.93 3.42
CA ALA A 19 9.05 30.10 2.79
C ALA A 19 10.19 29.80 3.77
N ASP A 20 10.14 30.35 4.98
CA ASP A 20 11.14 30.11 6.02
C ASP A 20 11.19 28.62 6.43
N HIS A 21 10.04 27.94 6.47
CA HIS A 21 9.96 26.51 6.78
C HIS A 21 10.56 25.65 5.67
N LEU A 22 10.26 25.96 4.40
CA LEU A 22 10.85 25.29 3.25
C LEU A 22 12.37 25.47 3.22
N TYR A 23 12.84 26.68 3.48
CA TYR A 23 14.27 26.98 3.54
C TYR A 23 15.00 26.19 4.64
N LYS A 24 14.44 26.17 5.87
CA LYS A 24 14.99 25.39 6.98
C LYS A 24 15.00 23.88 6.69
N HIS A 25 13.94 23.38 6.04
CA HIS A 25 13.87 21.99 5.62
C HIS A 25 14.96 21.66 4.60
N GLN A 26 15.17 22.52 3.60
CA GLN A 26 16.24 22.34 2.60
C GLN A 26 17.62 22.30 3.25
N ILE A 27 17.92 23.21 4.19
CA ILE A 27 19.16 23.20 4.97
C ILE A 27 19.29 21.89 5.76
N ALA A 28 18.20 21.43 6.40
CA ALA A 28 18.22 20.19 7.17
C ALA A 28 18.49 18.96 6.29
N VAL A 29 17.96 18.92 5.06
CA VAL A 29 18.24 17.84 4.09
C VAL A 29 19.70 17.89 3.61
N GLN A 30 20.23 19.08 3.33
CA GLN A 30 21.64 19.24 2.93
C GLN A 30 22.61 18.84 4.06
N ASN A 31 22.26 19.17 5.31
CA ASN A 31 23.08 18.88 6.48
C ASN A 31 22.74 17.54 7.15
N ALA A 32 21.77 16.79 6.62
CA ALA A 32 21.46 15.46 7.12
C ALA A 32 22.70 14.60 6.90
N LYS A 33 23.35 14.20 8.00
CA LYS A 33 24.44 13.23 7.95
C LYS A 33 23.93 12.04 7.13
N PRO A 34 24.70 11.51 6.16
CA PRO A 34 24.30 10.32 5.43
C PRO A 34 24.09 9.19 6.45
N SER A 35 22.83 9.00 6.86
CA SER A 35 22.48 8.16 8.02
C SER A 35 22.47 6.68 7.66
N ILE A 36 22.83 6.36 6.42
CA ILE A 36 23.02 5.01 5.96
C ILE A 36 24.52 4.85 5.73
N ASN A 37 25.23 4.45 6.78
CA ASN A 37 26.42 3.62 6.61
C ASN A 37 25.95 2.35 5.91
N ILE A 38 25.81 2.40 4.57
CA ILE A 38 25.54 1.25 3.74
C ILE A 38 26.80 0.40 3.87
N LYS A 39 26.80 -0.51 4.84
CA LYS A 39 27.78 -1.59 4.85
C LYS A 39 27.67 -2.26 3.47
N PRO A 40 28.80 -2.51 2.78
CA PRO A 40 28.75 -3.20 1.50
C PRO A 40 27.92 -4.48 1.66
N PRO A 41 27.11 -4.84 0.66
CA PRO A 41 26.28 -6.03 0.72
C PRO A 41 27.15 -7.21 1.16
N LYS A 42 26.68 -7.96 2.16
CA LYS A 42 27.39 -9.17 2.59
C LYS A 42 27.62 -10.05 1.36
N PRO A 43 28.84 -10.58 1.16
CA PRO A 43 29.07 -11.48 0.04
C PRO A 43 28.06 -12.63 0.08
N PRO A 44 27.65 -13.14 -1.09
CA PRO A 44 26.73 -14.27 -1.17
C PRO A 44 27.19 -15.42 -0.27
N VAL A 45 26.24 -16.13 0.34
CA VAL A 45 26.52 -17.24 1.28
C VAL A 45 27.43 -18.31 0.64
N ASP A 46 27.41 -18.40 -0.69
CA ASP A 46 28.22 -19.34 -1.48
C ASP A 46 29.72 -18.99 -1.56
N GLN A 47 30.13 -17.77 -1.18
CA GLN A 47 31.53 -17.34 -1.13
C GLN A 47 32.15 -17.45 0.26
N LYS A 48 31.42 -17.94 1.27
CA LYS A 48 32.07 -18.36 2.50
C LYS A 48 32.99 -19.50 2.13
N GLN A 49 34.30 -19.24 2.18
CA GLN A 49 35.36 -20.24 2.14
C GLN A 49 34.85 -21.45 2.91
N ARG A 50 34.60 -22.54 2.18
CA ARG A 50 34.37 -23.85 2.78
C ARG A 50 35.49 -24.01 3.77
N GLN A 51 35.17 -23.95 5.06
CA GLN A 51 36.10 -24.42 6.06
C GLN A 51 36.39 -25.85 5.64
N GLU A 52 37.64 -26.10 5.25
CA GLU A 52 38.13 -27.42 4.94
C GLU A 52 37.79 -28.28 6.15
N SER A 53 36.75 -29.11 5.99
CA SER A 53 36.47 -30.14 6.97
C SER A 53 37.72 -31.01 6.93
N LYS A 54 38.34 -31.20 8.10
CA LYS A 54 39.42 -32.16 8.27
C LYS A 54 38.84 -33.54 7.96
N ASN A 55 38.85 -33.91 6.69
CA ASN A 55 38.47 -35.24 6.26
C ASN A 55 39.57 -36.19 6.72
N ASN A 56 39.19 -37.24 7.42
CA ASN A 56 40.11 -38.34 7.70
C ASN A 56 40.56 -38.94 6.35
N PRO A 57 41.85 -39.25 6.16
CA PRO A 57 42.37 -39.75 4.88
C PRO A 57 41.71 -41.07 4.43
N ASP A 58 41.11 -41.84 5.35
CA ASP A 58 40.36 -43.06 5.03
C ASP A 58 39.01 -42.78 4.33
N ASP A 59 38.46 -41.56 4.44
CA ASP A 59 37.24 -41.16 3.74
C ASP A 59 37.50 -40.69 2.31
N ASP A 60 38.74 -40.31 1.96
CA ASP A 60 39.07 -39.85 0.62
C ASP A 60 38.96 -40.98 -0.40
N PHE A 61 39.43 -42.19 -0.05
CA PHE A 61 39.31 -43.35 -0.94
C PHE A 61 37.85 -43.79 -1.11
N ASN A 62 37.06 -43.76 -0.04
CA ASN A 62 35.63 -44.06 -0.10
C ASN A 62 34.87 -43.01 -0.91
N ASN A 63 35.24 -41.74 -0.83
CA ASN A 63 34.66 -40.67 -1.64
C ASN A 63 35.03 -40.81 -3.12
N VAL A 64 36.26 -41.22 -3.45
CA VAL A 64 36.65 -41.56 -4.83
C VAL A 64 35.83 -42.76 -5.33
N LEU A 65 35.68 -43.81 -4.54
CA LEU A 65 34.90 -44.99 -4.95
C LEU A 65 33.41 -44.66 -5.16
N LYS A 66 32.86 -43.79 -4.29
CA LYS A 66 31.46 -43.35 -4.35
C LYS A 66 31.21 -42.44 -5.56
N THR A 67 32.16 -41.55 -5.89
CA THR A 67 32.09 -40.72 -7.10
C THR A 67 32.23 -41.56 -8.36
N PHE A 68 33.13 -42.56 -8.40
CA PHE A 68 33.21 -43.51 -9.52
C PHE A 68 31.92 -44.32 -9.70
N LYS A 69 31.34 -44.85 -8.62
CA LYS A 69 30.04 -45.56 -8.69
C LYS A 69 28.92 -44.65 -9.19
N ALA A 70 28.88 -43.40 -8.75
CA ALA A 70 27.90 -42.42 -9.22
C ALA A 70 28.08 -42.12 -10.73
N VAL A 71 29.32 -41.91 -11.18
CA VAL A 71 29.64 -41.66 -12.60
C VAL A 71 29.25 -42.86 -13.47
N VAL A 72 29.55 -44.08 -13.04
CA VAL A 72 29.18 -45.32 -13.74
C VAL A 72 27.65 -45.46 -13.82
N GLN A 73 26.91 -45.15 -12.75
CA GLN A 73 25.45 -45.18 -12.76
C GLN A 73 24.83 -44.09 -13.64
N THR A 74 25.48 -42.93 -13.78
CA THR A 74 25.04 -41.87 -14.71
C THR A 74 25.38 -42.13 -16.17
N LYS A 75 26.23 -43.13 -16.50
CA LYS A 75 26.47 -43.56 -17.89
C LYS A 75 25.32 -44.39 -18.48
N LYS A 76 24.06 -44.07 -18.16
CA LYS A 76 22.93 -44.52 -18.98
C LYS A 76 22.78 -43.56 -20.15
N ILE A 77 23.31 -43.99 -21.29
CA ILE A 77 23.03 -43.48 -22.65
C ILE A 77 23.48 -42.01 -22.82
N ILE A 78 24.76 -41.81 -23.15
CA ILE A 78 25.19 -40.57 -23.81
C ILE A 78 24.59 -40.64 -25.22
N ASP A 79 23.46 -39.98 -25.42
CA ASP A 79 22.90 -39.81 -26.74
C ASP A 79 23.84 -38.89 -27.54
N ASN A 80 24.50 -39.41 -28.57
CA ASN A 80 25.44 -38.68 -29.42
C ASN A 80 24.73 -37.71 -30.39
N ASN A 81 23.42 -37.52 -30.23
CA ASN A 81 22.69 -36.48 -30.93
C ASN A 81 23.19 -35.12 -30.45
N GLN A 82 23.56 -34.27 -31.42
CA GLN A 82 24.20 -32.96 -31.22
C GLN A 82 23.67 -32.20 -30.01
N PRO A 83 24.51 -31.46 -29.25
CA PRO A 83 24.08 -30.73 -28.07
C PRO A 83 22.89 -29.84 -28.44
N PHE A 84 21.71 -30.21 -27.94
CA PHE A 84 20.49 -29.47 -28.22
C PHE A 84 20.62 -28.12 -27.53
N MET A 85 21.16 -27.14 -28.25
CA MET A 85 21.14 -25.75 -27.84
C MET A 85 19.67 -25.37 -27.75
N LYS A 86 19.08 -25.44 -26.54
CA LYS A 86 17.76 -24.87 -26.27
C LYS A 86 17.87 -23.40 -26.66
N LYS A 87 17.40 -23.07 -27.87
CA LYS A 87 17.24 -21.70 -28.33
C LYS A 87 16.48 -20.99 -27.21
N ARG A 88 17.12 -20.01 -26.57
CA ARG A 88 16.48 -19.20 -25.53
C ARG A 88 15.23 -18.60 -26.16
N THR A 89 14.07 -19.19 -25.90
CA THR A 89 12.82 -18.64 -26.39
C THR A 89 12.63 -17.29 -25.70
N PRO A 90 12.29 -16.21 -26.42
CA PRO A 90 12.19 -14.86 -25.87
C PRO A 90 11.03 -14.66 -24.88
N ASN A 91 10.39 -15.73 -24.40
CA ASN A 91 9.24 -15.71 -23.48
C ASN A 91 9.57 -15.31 -22.03
N ASN A 92 10.72 -14.67 -21.78
CA ASN A 92 11.06 -14.15 -20.46
C ASN A 92 10.30 -12.87 -20.08
N LYS A 93 9.67 -12.17 -21.04
CA LYS A 93 8.87 -10.98 -20.74
C LYS A 93 7.74 -11.29 -19.74
N ASN A 94 7.01 -12.38 -19.96
CA ASN A 94 5.90 -12.78 -19.10
C ASN A 94 6.36 -13.24 -17.71
N LYS A 95 7.60 -13.74 -17.57
CA LYS A 95 8.15 -14.09 -16.24
C LYS A 95 8.54 -12.85 -15.45
N LYS A 96 9.13 -11.85 -16.12
CA LYS A 96 9.47 -10.57 -15.50
C LYS A 96 8.20 -9.84 -15.07
N GLU A 97 7.20 -9.78 -15.93
CA GLU A 97 5.91 -9.14 -15.62
C GLU A 97 5.20 -9.83 -14.46
N LYS A 98 5.15 -11.17 -14.43
CA LYS A 98 4.59 -11.93 -13.29
C LYS A 98 5.35 -11.67 -11.99
N PHE A 99 6.66 -11.50 -12.04
CA PHE A 99 7.46 -11.17 -10.87
C PHE A 99 7.16 -9.75 -10.37
N GLU A 100 7.09 -8.78 -11.28
CA GLU A 100 6.74 -7.39 -10.96
C GLU A 100 5.32 -7.28 -10.38
N GLN A 101 4.35 -8.00 -10.95
CA GLN A 101 2.98 -8.09 -10.43
C GLN A 101 2.97 -8.69 -9.02
N TYR A 102 3.72 -9.77 -8.78
CA TYR A 102 3.82 -10.39 -7.47
C TYR A 102 4.44 -9.45 -6.41
N GLU A 103 5.51 -8.71 -6.76
CA GLU A 103 6.10 -7.72 -5.87
C GLU A 103 5.13 -6.58 -5.57
N HIS A 104 4.40 -6.11 -6.59
CA HIS A 104 3.37 -5.09 -6.43
C HIS A 104 2.27 -5.54 -5.47
N GLU A 105 1.72 -6.74 -5.65
CA GLU A 105 0.71 -7.32 -4.75
C GLU A 105 1.21 -7.44 -3.31
N MET A 106 2.46 -7.88 -3.13
CA MET A 106 3.06 -7.98 -1.80
C MET A 106 3.22 -6.61 -1.12
N ASN A 107 3.57 -5.58 -1.89
CA ASN A 107 3.65 -4.21 -1.40
C ASN A 107 2.28 -3.66 -1.00
N ILE A 108 1.25 -3.86 -1.83
CA ILE A 108 -0.14 -3.46 -1.50
C ILE A 108 -0.63 -4.19 -0.24
N LYS A 109 -0.36 -5.49 -0.13
CA LYS A 109 -0.72 -6.29 1.06
C LYS A 109 -0.01 -5.80 2.31
N ALA A 110 1.26 -5.42 2.22
CA ALA A 110 2.01 -4.84 3.33
C ALA A 110 1.44 -3.46 3.73
N GLN A 111 1.08 -2.61 2.78
CA GLN A 111 0.42 -1.32 3.05
C GLN A 111 -0.94 -1.51 3.72
N LYS A 112 -1.79 -2.42 3.22
CA LYS A 112 -3.08 -2.76 3.86
C LYS A 112 -2.90 -3.25 5.29
N ARG A 113 -1.86 -4.05 5.57
CA ARG A 113 -1.52 -4.46 6.95
C ARG A 113 -1.12 -3.28 7.82
N ARG A 114 -0.33 -2.34 7.31
CA ARG A 114 0.05 -1.11 8.03
C ARG A 114 -1.16 -0.21 8.30
N ILE A 115 -2.05 -0.04 7.32
CA ILE A 115 -3.29 0.74 7.50
C ILE A 115 -4.22 0.04 8.51
N GLY A 116 -4.34 -1.28 8.45
CA GLY A 116 -5.12 -2.04 9.43
C GLY A 116 -4.50 -2.05 10.84
N SER A 117 -3.17 -1.95 10.94
CA SER A 117 -2.48 -1.77 12.23
C SER A 117 -2.43 -0.31 12.68
N ALA A 118 -2.71 0.63 11.77
CA ALA A 118 -2.77 2.04 12.08
C ALA A 118 -3.91 2.29 13.06
N GLY A 119 -3.58 2.86 14.22
CA GLY A 119 -4.53 3.00 15.32
C GLY A 119 -4.71 1.73 16.16
N SER A 120 -3.94 0.67 15.93
CA SER A 120 -3.82 -0.42 16.90
C SER A 120 -3.30 0.12 18.23
N MET A 121 -3.74 -0.46 19.34
CA MET A 121 -3.31 -0.02 20.68
C MET A 121 -1.79 -0.03 20.86
N GLN A 122 -1.04 -0.85 20.10
CA GLN A 122 0.42 -0.88 20.15
C GLN A 122 1.06 0.36 19.51
N GLU A 123 0.53 0.83 18.38
CA GLU A 123 1.01 2.09 17.76
C GLU A 123 0.59 3.30 18.58
N ARG A 124 -0.65 3.30 19.07
CA ARG A 124 -1.18 4.35 19.94
C ARG A 124 -0.35 4.53 21.20
N LYS A 125 0.13 3.42 21.80
CA LYS A 125 1.07 3.45 22.94
C LYS A 125 2.42 4.09 22.64
N LYS A 126 2.88 4.10 21.38
CA LYS A 126 4.15 4.78 21.00
C LYS A 126 3.98 6.30 21.00
N ASN A 127 2.78 6.80 20.71
CA ASN A 127 2.48 8.22 20.81
C ASN A 127 2.19 8.59 22.27
N GLN A 128 3.12 9.29 22.93
CA GLN A 128 3.00 9.68 24.34
C GLN A 128 1.80 10.62 24.61
N PHE A 129 1.28 11.28 23.57
CA PHE A 129 0.19 12.25 23.66
C PHE A 129 -1.17 11.69 23.21
N ASP A 130 -1.27 10.39 22.91
CA ASP A 130 -2.56 9.78 22.56
C ASP A 130 -3.45 9.66 23.82
N PRO A 131 -4.61 10.36 23.89
CA PRO A 131 -5.45 10.39 25.08
C PRO A 131 -6.10 9.03 25.42
N VAL A 132 -6.20 8.12 24.45
CA VAL A 132 -6.80 6.79 24.70
C VAL A 132 -5.75 5.79 25.16
N ALA A 133 -4.52 5.89 24.66
CA ALA A 133 -3.44 5.01 25.12
C ALA A 133 -2.83 5.47 26.45
N HIS A 134 -2.74 6.79 26.66
CA HIS A 134 -2.17 7.41 27.87
C HIS A 134 -3.11 8.46 28.48
N PRO A 135 -4.34 8.08 28.90
CA PRO A 135 -5.28 9.02 29.50
C PRO A 135 -4.71 9.85 30.66
N PRO A 136 -3.85 9.30 31.55
CA PRO A 136 -3.26 10.08 32.64
C PRO A 136 -2.34 11.23 32.20
N VAL A 137 -1.90 11.27 30.94
CA VAL A 137 -1.11 12.39 30.41
C VAL A 137 -2.02 13.56 30.05
N PHE A 138 -3.23 13.29 29.55
CA PHE A 138 -4.17 14.31 29.11
C PHE A 138 -4.87 15.04 30.25
N PHE A 139 -5.12 14.34 31.37
CA PHE A 139 -5.72 14.95 32.57
C PHE A 139 -4.72 15.70 33.46
N ARG A 140 -3.48 15.89 33.00
CA ARG A 140 -2.48 16.66 33.76
C ARG A 140 -2.72 18.13 33.63
N ARG A 141 -2.72 18.82 34.77
CA ARG A 141 -2.54 20.27 34.80
C ARG A 141 -1.06 20.57 34.57
N GLU A 142 -0.78 21.51 33.67
CA GLU A 142 0.58 21.99 33.41
C GLU A 142 1.28 22.36 34.72
N GLY A 143 2.43 21.72 35.02
CA GLY A 143 3.24 21.98 36.22
C GLY A 143 3.19 20.92 37.33
N GLN A 144 2.40 19.84 37.21
CA GLN A 144 2.44 18.72 38.17
C GLN A 144 3.45 17.64 37.75
N ASN A 145 4.49 17.45 38.58
CA ASN A 145 5.50 16.40 38.40
C ASN A 145 4.93 14.99 38.70
N LEU A 146 5.38 13.99 37.93
CA LEU A 146 4.94 12.57 37.99
C LEU A 146 5.01 11.92 39.37
N SER A 147 5.90 12.40 40.24
CA SER A 147 6.13 11.81 41.57
C SER A 147 4.94 11.98 42.52
N ASN A 148 4.05 12.96 42.27
CA ASN A 148 2.97 13.29 43.21
C ASN A 148 1.57 12.89 42.75
N CYS A 149 1.40 12.40 41.51
CA CYS A 149 0.13 11.82 41.06
C CYS A 149 0.07 10.34 41.47
N ARG A 150 -0.18 10.06 42.76
CA ARG A 150 -0.56 8.70 43.19
C ARG A 150 -1.80 8.28 42.41
N LEU A 151 -1.70 7.17 41.69
CA LEU A 151 -2.76 6.56 40.88
C LEU A 151 -4.08 6.43 41.69
N ASP A 152 -3.95 6.27 43.01
CA ASP A 152 -5.02 6.16 43.98
C ASP A 152 -5.97 7.38 43.98
N ASN A 153 -5.44 8.59 43.77
CA ASN A 153 -6.26 9.81 43.76
C ASN A 153 -7.10 9.93 42.48
N LEU A 154 -6.61 9.42 41.35
CA LEU A 154 -7.35 9.40 40.09
C LEU A 154 -8.48 8.36 40.15
N MET A 155 -8.21 7.19 40.72
CA MET A 155 -9.22 6.13 40.92
C MET A 155 -10.32 6.57 41.89
N GLN A 156 -9.98 7.34 42.93
CA GLN A 156 -10.99 7.93 43.82
C GLN A 156 -11.88 8.96 43.11
N TYR A 157 -11.34 9.76 42.19
CA TYR A 157 -12.13 10.73 41.42
C TYR A 157 -13.13 10.06 40.47
N ILE A 158 -12.68 9.04 39.73
CA ILE A 158 -13.57 8.25 38.84
C ILE A 158 -14.66 7.54 39.66
N SER A 159 -14.30 7.02 40.83
CA SER A 159 -15.26 6.36 41.73
C SER A 159 -16.30 7.34 42.28
N LYS A 160 -15.90 8.59 42.56
CA LYS A 160 -16.82 9.65 43.03
C LYS A 160 -17.79 10.10 41.93
N GLU A 161 -17.33 10.27 40.69
CA GLU A 161 -18.21 10.61 39.56
C GLU A 161 -19.19 9.48 39.26
N GLN A 162 -18.76 8.22 39.31
CA GLN A 162 -19.66 7.06 39.14
C GLN A 162 -20.69 6.91 40.27
N GLN A 163 -20.41 7.42 41.47
CA GLN A 163 -21.38 7.44 42.57
C GLN A 163 -22.39 8.58 42.43
N GLN A 164 -22.02 9.70 41.82
CA GLN A 164 -22.91 10.85 41.62
C GLN A 164 -23.88 10.65 40.45
N SER A 165 -23.54 9.84 39.45
CA SER A 165 -24.43 9.61 38.29
C SER A 165 -25.63 8.71 38.60
N GLY A 166 -25.72 8.05 39.77
CA GLY A 166 -26.90 7.30 40.23
C GLY A 166 -27.30 6.07 39.40
N GLU A 167 -26.86 5.99 38.15
CA GLU A 167 -27.02 4.85 37.27
C GLU A 167 -25.96 3.83 37.65
N LYS A 168 -26.39 2.80 38.39
CA LYS A 168 -25.65 1.54 38.50
C LYS A 168 -25.52 0.94 37.10
N ILE A 169 -24.53 1.38 36.34
CA ILE A 169 -24.13 0.74 35.09
C ILE A 169 -23.69 -0.65 35.51
N ASN A 170 -24.54 -1.64 35.25
CA ASN A 170 -24.32 -3.01 35.62
C ASN A 170 -23.27 -3.61 34.67
N LEU A 171 -22.00 -3.21 34.82
CA LEU A 171 -20.87 -3.66 33.97
C LEU A 171 -20.79 -5.20 33.91
N SER A 172 -21.30 -5.89 34.93
CA SER A 172 -21.37 -7.35 34.98
C SER A 172 -22.23 -7.96 33.87
N SER A 173 -23.28 -7.25 33.42
CA SER A 173 -24.16 -7.74 32.34
C SER A 173 -23.53 -7.51 30.96
N SER A 174 -22.83 -6.39 30.76
CA SER A 174 -22.09 -6.11 29.52
C SER A 174 -20.90 -7.04 29.32
N ILE A 175 -20.16 -7.36 30.38
CA ILE A 175 -19.03 -8.31 30.32
C ILE A 175 -19.54 -9.74 30.03
N LYS A 176 -20.66 -10.16 30.65
CA LYS A 176 -21.28 -11.47 30.34
C LYS A 176 -21.81 -11.55 28.90
N ARG A 177 -22.35 -10.44 28.36
CA ARG A 177 -22.82 -10.37 26.96
C ARG A 177 -21.64 -10.47 25.97
N TRP A 178 -20.48 -9.88 26.30
CA TRP A 178 -19.28 -9.96 25.46
C TRP A 178 -18.54 -11.31 25.55
N GLN A 179 -18.57 -11.99 26.69
CA GLN A 179 -18.00 -13.34 26.78
C GLN A 179 -18.85 -14.39 26.06
N ARG A 180 -20.19 -14.25 26.06
CA ARG A 180 -21.08 -15.14 25.31
C ARG A 180 -20.92 -15.06 23.79
N SER A 181 -20.54 -13.89 23.24
CA SER A 181 -20.32 -13.75 21.79
C SER A 181 -19.02 -14.39 21.30
N LYS A 182 -18.08 -14.72 22.20
CA LYS A 182 -16.83 -15.42 21.85
C LYS A 182 -16.94 -16.95 21.88
N SER A 183 -17.90 -17.51 22.61
CA SER A 183 -18.04 -18.97 22.76
C SER A 183 -18.97 -19.63 21.74
N SER A 184 -19.70 -18.87 20.91
CA SER A 184 -20.68 -19.43 19.96
C SER A 184 -20.35 -19.22 18.47
N SER A 185 -19.17 -18.72 18.11
CA SER A 185 -18.79 -18.58 16.70
C SER A 185 -18.36 -19.93 16.09
N LYS A 186 -19.30 -20.89 16.01
CA LYS A 186 -19.26 -21.88 14.93
C LYS A 186 -19.46 -21.08 13.65
N LYS A 187 -18.34 -20.72 12.99
CA LYS A 187 -18.36 -20.08 11.69
C LYS A 187 -19.27 -20.91 10.79
N PRO A 188 -20.37 -20.36 10.23
CA PRO A 188 -21.12 -21.09 9.23
C PRO A 188 -20.16 -21.41 8.10
N LYS A 189 -20.01 -22.70 7.77
CA LYS A 189 -19.40 -23.15 6.53
C LYS A 189 -20.34 -22.72 5.41
N ILE A 190 -20.27 -21.45 5.02
CA ILE A 190 -20.83 -20.99 3.77
C ILE A 190 -20.01 -21.72 2.71
N LYS A 191 -20.63 -22.71 2.06
CA LYS A 191 -20.12 -23.25 0.80
C LYS A 191 -20.26 -22.10 -0.21
N ILE A 192 -19.22 -21.28 -0.28
CA ILE A 192 -19.03 -20.34 -1.37
C ILE A 192 -18.80 -21.22 -2.59
N GLN A 193 -19.87 -21.45 -3.37
CA GLN A 193 -19.71 -21.83 -4.77
C GLN A 193 -18.84 -20.73 -5.38
N GLN A 194 -17.66 -21.12 -5.83
CA GLN A 194 -16.70 -20.25 -6.47
C GLN A 194 -17.24 -19.85 -7.84
N PHE A 195 -18.19 -18.93 -7.89
CA PHE A 195 -18.24 -17.99 -8.99
C PHE A 195 -17.21 -16.93 -8.66
N ALA A 196 -16.06 -17.05 -9.29
CA ALA A 196 -15.07 -15.98 -9.32
C ALA A 196 -15.68 -14.82 -10.11
N GLU A 197 -16.47 -13.99 -9.44
CA GLU A 197 -16.61 -12.61 -9.88
C GLU A 197 -15.22 -11.99 -9.70
N GLU A 198 -14.50 -11.85 -10.82
CA GLU A 198 -13.32 -11.01 -10.85
C GLU A 198 -13.74 -9.64 -10.28
N PRO A 199 -12.99 -9.06 -9.33
CA PRO A 199 -13.30 -7.72 -8.86
C PRO A 199 -13.35 -6.80 -10.06
N ASP A 200 -14.48 -6.09 -10.23
CA ASP A 200 -14.71 -5.12 -11.28
C ASP A 200 -13.47 -4.21 -11.41
N LYS A 201 -12.70 -4.42 -12.48
CA LYS A 201 -11.47 -3.66 -12.81
C LYS A 201 -11.78 -2.24 -13.29
N THR A 202 -12.99 -1.76 -13.06
CA THR A 202 -13.48 -0.46 -13.53
C THR A 202 -12.88 0.71 -12.73
N ASP A 203 -12.37 0.45 -11.53
CA ASP A 203 -11.66 1.45 -10.75
C ASP A 203 -10.18 1.61 -11.21
N ARG A 204 -9.96 2.54 -12.16
CA ARG A 204 -8.92 3.61 -12.08
C ARG A 204 -7.62 3.57 -12.91
N GLU A 205 -7.53 2.94 -14.07
CA GLU A 205 -6.30 3.09 -14.91
C GLU A 205 -6.49 3.41 -16.41
N PHE A 206 -7.62 3.97 -16.86
CA PHE A 206 -7.70 4.54 -18.22
C PHE A 206 -7.19 5.98 -18.36
N VAL A 207 -6.66 6.57 -17.28
CA VAL A 207 -6.18 7.97 -17.27
C VAL A 207 -4.97 8.16 -18.20
N TYR A 208 -4.16 7.12 -18.40
CA TYR A 208 -2.91 7.23 -19.14
C TYR A 208 -3.06 7.24 -20.66
N ASP A 209 -4.21 6.79 -21.17
CA ASP A 209 -4.44 6.63 -22.61
C ASP A 209 -5.19 7.82 -23.25
N LEU A 210 -5.44 8.89 -22.49
CA LEU A 210 -6.13 10.06 -23.03
C LEU A 210 -5.22 10.84 -23.99
N PRO A 211 -5.67 11.08 -25.24
CA PRO A 211 -4.86 11.81 -26.21
C PRO A 211 -4.71 13.27 -25.83
N LYS A 212 -3.58 13.85 -26.24
CA LYS A 212 -3.25 15.28 -26.07
C LYS A 212 -3.34 15.97 -27.41
N LEU A 213 -4.29 16.88 -27.56
CA LEU A 213 -4.51 17.61 -28.81
C LEU A 213 -4.37 19.12 -28.59
N LYS A 214 -3.92 19.81 -29.63
CA LYS A 214 -3.75 21.27 -29.60
C LYS A 214 -5.08 22.01 -29.79
N GLY A 215 -6.06 21.40 -30.47
CA GLY A 215 -7.43 21.91 -30.54
C GLY A 215 -7.65 23.07 -31.51
N GLN A 216 -6.79 23.21 -32.51
CA GLN A 216 -6.80 24.40 -33.39
C GLN A 216 -7.64 24.18 -34.65
N GLU A 217 -7.66 22.95 -35.18
CA GLU A 217 -8.35 22.62 -36.42
C GLU A 217 -9.53 21.70 -36.19
N LYS A 218 -10.57 21.79 -37.02
CA LYS A 218 -11.71 20.84 -37.02
C LYS A 218 -11.27 19.37 -37.21
N LYS A 219 -10.13 19.14 -37.85
CA LYS A 219 -9.57 17.79 -38.04
C LYS A 219 -9.18 17.14 -36.72
N ASP A 220 -8.61 17.92 -35.77
CA ASP A 220 -8.21 17.43 -34.46
C ASP A 220 -9.40 16.84 -33.69
N TYR A 221 -10.60 17.42 -33.87
CA TYR A 221 -11.83 16.96 -33.21
C TYR A 221 -12.32 15.62 -33.76
N TYR A 222 -12.16 15.40 -35.07
CA TYR A 222 -12.49 14.12 -35.68
C TYR A 222 -11.54 13.01 -35.24
N GLU A 223 -10.25 13.32 -35.09
CA GLU A 223 -9.25 12.40 -34.53
C GLU A 223 -9.55 12.10 -33.05
N LEU A 224 -9.90 13.13 -32.26
CA LEU A 224 -10.30 12.97 -30.86
C LEU A 224 -11.50 12.04 -30.71
N LYS A 225 -12.55 12.23 -31.53
CA LYS A 225 -13.74 11.37 -31.52
C LYS A 225 -13.37 9.91 -31.77
N LYS A 226 -12.54 9.63 -32.78
CA LYS A 226 -12.07 8.27 -33.09
C LYS A 226 -11.32 7.64 -31.93
N GLU A 227 -10.40 8.37 -31.31
CA GLU A 227 -9.61 7.85 -30.20
C GLU A 227 -10.47 7.64 -28.94
N LEU A 228 -11.42 8.53 -28.66
CA LEU A 228 -12.39 8.36 -27.58
C LEU A 228 -13.23 7.10 -27.76
N ILE A 229 -13.73 6.84 -28.97
CA ILE A 229 -14.47 5.61 -29.29
C ILE A 229 -13.60 4.38 -29.02
N MET A 230 -12.33 4.40 -29.44
CA MET A 230 -11.39 3.30 -29.17
C MET A 230 -11.16 3.08 -27.66
N ILE A 231 -11.06 4.15 -26.87
CA ILE A 231 -10.94 4.07 -25.41
C ILE A 231 -12.22 3.48 -24.80
N ILE A 232 -13.39 3.94 -25.23
CA ILE A 232 -14.68 3.43 -24.77
C ILE A 232 -14.78 1.92 -25.00
N PHE A 233 -14.42 1.43 -26.18
CA PHE A 233 -14.40 -0.01 -26.48
C PHE A 233 -13.32 -0.77 -25.69
N LYS A 234 -12.10 -0.22 -25.61
CA LYS A 234 -10.97 -0.86 -24.92
C LYS A 234 -11.28 -1.09 -23.43
N TYR A 235 -11.95 -0.12 -22.79
CA TYR A 235 -12.28 -0.17 -21.37
C TYR A 235 -13.73 -0.56 -21.08
N ARG A 236 -14.52 -0.89 -22.11
CA ARG A 236 -15.93 -1.30 -21.99
C ARG A 236 -16.78 -0.30 -21.20
N ILE A 237 -16.63 0.99 -21.52
CA ILE A 237 -17.32 2.10 -20.86
C ILE A 237 -18.73 2.22 -21.46
N TYR A 238 -19.71 1.53 -20.85
CA TYR A 238 -21.10 1.54 -21.34
C TYR A 238 -22.06 2.30 -20.44
N LYS A 239 -21.65 2.66 -19.22
CA LYS A 239 -22.50 3.41 -18.28
C LYS A 239 -22.38 4.90 -18.52
N SER A 240 -23.49 5.62 -18.36
CA SER A 240 -23.53 7.08 -18.44
C SER A 240 -22.58 7.75 -17.44
N GLU A 241 -22.53 7.24 -16.20
CA GLU A 241 -21.64 7.69 -15.13
C GLU A 241 -20.15 7.61 -15.52
N ASP A 242 -19.76 6.52 -16.20
CA ASP A 242 -18.38 6.30 -16.62
C ASP A 242 -18.01 7.19 -17.83
N LEU A 243 -18.96 7.48 -18.72
CA LEU A 243 -18.80 8.46 -19.80
C LEU A 243 -18.63 9.88 -19.26
N GLU A 244 -19.39 10.27 -18.24
CA GLU A 244 -19.22 11.56 -17.57
C GLU A 244 -17.86 11.66 -16.86
N ALA A 245 -17.40 10.57 -16.24
CA ALA A 245 -16.06 10.50 -15.67
C ALA A 245 -14.96 10.62 -16.74
N LEU A 246 -15.15 10.01 -17.92
CA LEU A 246 -14.25 10.14 -19.07
C LEU A 246 -14.21 11.59 -19.58
N PHE A 247 -15.37 12.24 -19.72
CA PHE A 247 -15.49 13.65 -20.09
C PHE A 247 -14.75 14.58 -19.13
N GLY A 248 -14.99 14.44 -17.83
CA GLY A 248 -14.33 15.26 -16.81
C GLY A 248 -12.80 15.10 -16.83
N ARG A 249 -12.30 13.88 -17.06
CA ARG A 249 -10.86 13.62 -17.18
C ARG A 249 -10.25 14.22 -18.45
N LEU A 250 -10.98 14.17 -19.57
CA LEU A 250 -10.52 14.74 -20.83
C LEU A 250 -10.33 16.26 -20.71
N LEU A 251 -11.24 16.95 -20.02
CA LEU A 251 -11.13 18.40 -19.75
C LEU A 251 -9.91 18.74 -18.89
N ILE A 252 -9.64 17.94 -17.84
CA ILE A 252 -8.47 18.13 -16.98
C ILE A 252 -7.18 17.93 -17.79
N HIS A 253 -7.16 16.96 -18.71
CA HIS A 253 -5.97 16.62 -19.48
C HIS A 253 -5.71 17.58 -20.66
N ASN A 254 -6.76 18.19 -21.21
CA ASN A 254 -6.72 19.07 -22.37
C ASN A 254 -7.40 20.43 -22.09
N PRO A 255 -6.80 21.29 -21.24
CA PRO A 255 -7.40 22.57 -20.86
C PRO A 255 -7.51 23.58 -22.00
N SER A 256 -6.83 23.36 -23.14
CA SER A 256 -6.87 24.22 -24.32
C SER A 256 -8.06 23.96 -25.24
N LEU A 257 -8.80 22.86 -25.04
CA LEU A 257 -9.95 22.53 -25.90
C LEU A 257 -11.19 23.31 -25.47
N HIS A 258 -12.00 23.72 -26.45
CA HIS A 258 -13.24 24.43 -26.19
C HIS A 258 -14.31 23.47 -25.66
N MET A 259 -14.85 23.75 -24.47
CA MET A 259 -15.80 22.86 -23.77
C MET A 259 -17.00 22.48 -24.64
N VAL A 260 -17.57 23.44 -25.36
CA VAL A 260 -18.75 23.23 -26.23
C VAL A 260 -18.51 22.13 -27.26
N TRP A 261 -17.32 22.09 -27.89
CA TRP A 261 -17.06 21.11 -28.95
C TRP A 261 -16.81 19.71 -28.37
N ILE A 262 -16.28 19.62 -27.15
CA ILE A 262 -16.16 18.33 -26.46
C ILE A 262 -17.54 17.81 -26.09
N GLU A 263 -18.43 18.68 -25.59
CA GLU A 263 -19.81 18.32 -25.27
C GLU A 263 -20.56 17.82 -26.52
N ASP A 264 -20.40 18.51 -27.66
CA ASP A 264 -20.95 18.08 -28.95
C ASP A 264 -20.45 16.67 -29.34
N ILE A 265 -19.13 16.40 -29.23
CA ILE A 265 -18.57 15.07 -29.50
C ILE A 265 -19.18 14.00 -28.60
N PHE A 266 -19.32 14.27 -27.30
CA PHE A 266 -19.90 13.29 -26.37
C PHE A 266 -21.39 13.07 -26.61
N ASN A 267 -22.12 14.09 -27.08
CA ASN A 267 -23.50 13.94 -27.50
C ASN A 267 -23.62 13.09 -28.77
N GLU A 268 -22.78 13.33 -29.79
CA GLU A 268 -22.72 12.47 -30.98
C GLU A 268 -22.39 11.01 -30.62
N ILE A 269 -21.43 10.79 -29.71
CA ILE A 269 -21.12 9.44 -29.21
C ILE A 269 -22.34 8.84 -28.50
N ARG A 270 -23.03 9.59 -27.63
CA ARG A 270 -24.24 9.08 -26.94
C ARG A 270 -25.33 8.68 -27.93
N GLU A 271 -25.58 9.49 -28.95
CA GLU A 271 -26.54 9.17 -30.02
C GLU A 271 -26.14 7.90 -30.77
N GLU A 272 -24.86 7.78 -31.18
CA GLU A 272 -24.35 6.58 -31.86
C GLU A 272 -24.46 5.31 -31.00
N PHE A 273 -24.31 5.41 -29.68
CA PHE A 273 -24.41 4.25 -28.76
C PHE A 273 -25.87 3.88 -28.43
N LEU A 274 -26.80 4.83 -28.42
CA LEU A 274 -28.23 4.59 -28.21
C LEU A 274 -28.84 3.73 -29.32
N ASP A 275 -28.32 3.83 -30.54
CA ASP A 275 -28.78 3.02 -31.68
C ASP A 275 -28.38 1.53 -31.60
N PHE A 276 -27.52 1.14 -30.64
CA PHE A 276 -27.05 -0.23 -30.46
C PHE A 276 -27.79 -1.03 -29.37
N GLU A 277 -28.68 -0.41 -28.60
CA GLU A 277 -29.58 -1.11 -27.65
C GLU A 277 -30.86 -1.62 -28.32
#